data_AF-A0A0P9NNC2-F1
#
_entry.id   AF-A0A0P9NNC2-F1
#
_cell.length_a   1.000
_cell.length_b   1.000
_cell.length_c   1.000
_cell.angle_alpha   90.00
_cell.angle_beta   90.00
_cell.angle_gamma   90.00
#
_symmetry.space_group_name_H-M   'P 1'
#
loop_
_entity.id
_entity.type
_entity.pdbx_description
1 polymer ?
#
loop_
_entity_poly.entity_id
_entity_poly.type
_entity_poly.pdbx_seq_one_letter_code
_entity_poly.pdbx_strand_id
1 'polypeptide(L)'
;MVKITPDPPKQSSTAPIFDKAVVKRAMACYLPIPRTDKEPHDSKFDFISLEATLVHALDFLRCASATAHELGDELSGAQRDLAFASMHMLEMAKVMVERSLECVEEV
;
A
#
# COMPACT_ATOMS: atom_id res chain seq x y z
N MET A 1 54.83 39.55 -2.11
CA MET A 1 54.05 38.32 -2.28
C MET A 1 52.59 38.62 -1.96
N VAL A 2 51.76 38.83 -2.97
CA VAL A 2 50.32 39.09 -2.78
C VAL A 2 49.62 37.74 -2.70
N LYS A 3 49.00 37.45 -1.56
CA LYS A 3 48.23 36.22 -1.33
C LYS A 3 46.97 36.29 -2.19
N ILE A 4 46.99 35.64 -3.35
CA ILE A 4 45.82 35.51 -4.22
C ILE A 4 44.84 34.61 -3.47
N THR A 5 43.73 35.18 -3.02
CA THR A 5 42.64 34.42 -2.43
C THR A 5 41.74 33.98 -3.58
N PRO A 6 41.48 32.68 -3.79
CA PRO A 6 40.61 32.24 -4.86
C PRO A 6 39.18 32.66 -4.53
N ASP A 7 38.45 33.16 -5.53
CA ASP A 7 37.02 33.43 -5.41
C ASP A 7 36.25 32.13 -5.07
N PRO A 8 35.25 32.17 -4.18
CA PRO A 8 34.39 31.02 -3.91
C PRO A 8 33.58 30.63 -5.15
N PRO A 9 33.25 29.33 -5.32
CA PRO A 9 32.49 28.88 -6.48
C PRO A 9 31.12 29.55 -6.49
N LYS A 10 30.74 30.11 -7.64
CA LYS A 10 29.41 30.65 -7.87
C LYS A 10 28.40 29.54 -7.60
N GLN A 11 27.54 29.73 -6.60
CA GLN A 11 26.36 28.89 -6.41
C GLN A 11 25.51 29.03 -7.68
N SER A 12 25.62 28.05 -8.59
CA SER A 12 24.55 27.82 -9.56
C SER A 12 23.36 27.40 -8.73
N SER A 13 22.53 28.36 -8.38
CA SER A 13 21.17 28.11 -7.90
C SER A 13 20.43 27.42 -9.04
N THR A 14 20.62 26.11 -9.19
CA THR A 14 19.70 25.24 -9.92
C THR A 14 18.46 25.15 -9.06
N ALA A 15 17.65 26.20 -9.11
CA ALA A 15 16.26 26.09 -8.74
C ALA A 15 15.71 24.86 -9.48
N PRO A 16 14.94 23.98 -8.82
CA PRO A 16 14.36 22.84 -9.49
C PRO A 16 13.59 23.35 -10.70
N ILE A 17 13.96 22.87 -11.88
CA ILE A 17 13.24 23.19 -13.11
C ILE A 17 11.90 22.48 -12.97
N PHE A 18 10.88 23.22 -12.53
CA PHE A 18 9.50 22.77 -12.54
C PHE A 18 9.04 22.72 -13.99
N ASP A 19 9.41 21.65 -14.70
CA ASP A 19 8.89 21.38 -16.03
C ASP A 19 7.38 21.24 -15.91
N LYS A 20 6.65 22.13 -16.59
CA LYS A 20 5.20 22.14 -16.60
C LYS A 20 4.63 20.78 -16.99
N ALA A 21 5.32 20.01 -17.84
CA ALA A 21 4.88 18.65 -18.18
C ALA A 21 5.01 17.69 -17.00
N VAL A 22 6.15 17.71 -16.30
CA VAL A 22 6.37 16.89 -15.09
C VAL A 22 5.41 17.29 -13.98
N VAL A 23 5.17 18.58 -13.78
CA VAL A 23 4.24 19.10 -12.77
C VAL A 23 2.80 18.72 -13.12
N LYS A 24 2.41 18.84 -14.40
CA LYS A 24 1.10 18.39 -14.89
C LYS A 24 0.89 16.89 -14.72
N ARG A 25 1.94 16.09 -14.93
CA ARG A 25 1.91 14.65 -14.70
C ARG A 25 1.79 14.33 -13.21
N ALA A 26 2.60 14.98 -12.36
CA ALA A 26 2.55 14.80 -10.92
C ALA A 26 1.18 15.20 -10.35
N MET A 27 0.65 16.37 -10.73
CA MET A 27 -0.65 16.83 -10.24
C MET A 27 -1.81 15.96 -10.74
N ALA A 28 -1.70 15.31 -11.91
CA ALA A 28 -2.68 14.32 -12.35
C ALA A 28 -2.65 13.03 -11.51
N CYS A 29 -1.51 12.68 -10.92
CA CYS A 29 -1.37 11.54 -10.02
C CYS A 29 -1.84 11.83 -8.59
N TYR A 30 -1.64 13.07 -8.11
CA TYR A 30 -1.88 13.43 -6.70
C TYR A 30 -3.18 14.20 -6.45
N LEU A 31 -3.77 14.84 -7.48
CA LEU A 31 -5.05 15.53 -7.31
C LEU A 31 -6.20 14.61 -7.75
N PRO A 32 -7.23 14.42 -6.92
CA PRO A 32 -8.45 13.75 -7.33
C PRO A 32 -9.09 14.52 -8.49
N ILE A 33 -8.95 14.01 -9.70
CA ILE A 33 -9.62 14.56 -10.87
C ILE A 33 -11.11 14.25 -10.70
N PRO A 34 -12.04 15.24 -10.77
CA PRO A 34 -13.46 14.94 -10.85
C PRO A 34 -13.67 14.10 -12.11
N ARG A 35 -14.06 12.84 -11.93
CA ARG A 35 -14.37 11.93 -13.03
C ARG A 35 -15.52 12.55 -13.80
N THR A 36 -15.31 12.87 -15.08
CA THR A 36 -16.34 13.49 -15.91
C THR A 36 -17.54 12.55 -15.98
N ASP A 37 -18.67 13.05 -15.46
CA ASP A 37 -19.95 12.36 -15.31
C ASP A 37 -20.47 11.82 -16.63
N LYS A 38 -20.30 10.50 -16.88
CA LYS A 38 -21.17 9.71 -17.76
C LYS A 38 -21.19 8.27 -17.26
N GLU A 39 -22.13 7.99 -16.36
CA GLU A 39 -23.01 6.80 -16.32
C GLU A 39 -23.73 6.80 -14.96
N PRO A 40 -25.08 6.72 -14.91
CA PRO A 40 -25.82 6.55 -13.67
C PRO A 40 -25.81 5.07 -13.29
N HIS A 41 -24.65 4.57 -12.85
CA HIS A 41 -24.63 3.29 -12.14
C HIS A 41 -24.88 3.60 -10.67
N ASP A 42 -25.86 2.92 -10.06
CA ASP A 42 -26.07 2.82 -8.61
C ASP A 42 -24.80 2.24 -7.95
N SER A 43 -23.74 3.05 -7.88
CA SER A 43 -22.46 2.74 -7.26
C SER A 43 -22.53 3.17 -5.80
N LYS A 44 -23.47 2.58 -5.08
CA LYS A 44 -23.49 2.58 -3.61
C LYS A 44 -22.40 1.64 -3.03
N PHE A 45 -21.39 1.32 -3.83
CA PHE A 45 -20.09 0.95 -3.33
C PHE A 45 -19.36 2.27 -3.13
N ASP A 46 -19.59 2.85 -1.95
CA ASP A 46 -18.65 3.80 -1.36
C ASP A 46 -17.26 3.22 -1.58
N PHE A 47 -16.40 3.97 -2.27
CA PHE A 47 -15.00 3.62 -2.41
C PHE A 47 -14.43 3.55 -0.99
N ILE A 48 -14.48 2.37 -0.36
CA ILE A 48 -13.66 2.06 0.79
C ILE A 48 -12.24 2.30 0.29
N SER A 49 -11.56 3.27 0.90
CA SER A 49 -10.17 3.57 0.58
C SER A 49 -9.38 2.26 0.49
N LEU A 50 -8.40 2.17 -0.42
CA LEU A 50 -7.56 0.98 -0.53
C LEU A 50 -7.03 0.56 0.85
N GLU A 51 -6.56 1.53 1.62
CA GLU A 51 -6.13 1.35 3.01
C GLU A 51 -7.21 0.69 3.87
N ALA A 52 -8.44 1.22 3.87
CA ALA A 52 -9.54 0.68 4.65
C ALA A 52 -9.95 -0.74 4.18
N THR A 53 -9.84 -1.03 2.88
CA THR A 53 -10.08 -2.38 2.34
C THR A 53 -9.01 -3.36 2.81
N LEU A 54 -7.74 -2.95 2.81
CA LEU A 54 -6.62 -3.77 3.25
C LEU A 54 -6.65 -4.02 4.76
N VAL A 55 -6.98 -3.01 5.56
CA VAL A 55 -7.23 -3.17 7.01
C VAL A 55 -8.34 -4.19 7.24
N HIS A 56 -9.46 -4.07 6.51
CA HIS A 56 -10.56 -5.01 6.63
C HIS A 56 -10.16 -6.44 6.22
N ALA A 57 -9.34 -6.59 5.18
CA ALA A 57 -8.81 -7.88 4.76
C ALA A 57 -7.91 -8.51 5.84
N LEU A 58 -7.04 -7.72 6.49
CA LEU A 58 -6.18 -8.18 7.58
C LEU A 58 -7.01 -8.61 8.80
N ASP A 59 -8.04 -7.85 9.16
CA ASP A 59 -8.98 -8.22 10.23
C ASP A 59 -9.72 -9.53 9.90
N PHE A 60 -10.17 -9.68 8.65
CA PHE A 60 -10.82 -10.91 8.19
C PHE A 60 -9.87 -12.12 8.29
N LEU A 61 -8.61 -11.98 7.87
CA LEU A 61 -7.59 -13.03 7.98
C LEU A 61 -7.28 -13.39 9.43
N ARG A 62 -7.26 -12.41 10.34
CA ARG A 62 -7.10 -12.65 11.78
C ARG A 62 -8.26 -13.46 12.35
N CYS A 63 -9.50 -13.09 12.01
CA CYS A 63 -10.69 -13.84 12.42
C CYS A 63 -10.66 -15.28 11.89
N ALA A 64 -10.37 -15.45 10.59
CA ALA A 64 -10.28 -16.78 9.98
C ALA A 64 -9.19 -17.65 10.64
N SER A 65 -8.06 -17.06 11.00
CA SER A 65 -6.96 -17.77 11.69
C SER A 65 -7.38 -18.22 13.09
N ALA A 66 -8.10 -17.37 13.83
CA ALA A 66 -8.65 -17.74 15.14
C ALA A 66 -9.67 -18.89 15.02
N THR A 67 -10.55 -18.85 14.02
CA THR A 67 -11.49 -19.93 13.73
C THR A 67 -10.77 -21.24 13.38
N ALA A 68 -9.75 -21.19 12.53
CA ALA A 68 -8.95 -22.38 12.19
C ALA A 68 -8.22 -22.95 13.41
N HIS A 69 -7.73 -22.10 14.31
CA HIS A 69 -7.11 -22.51 15.57
C HIS A 69 -8.11 -23.20 16.50
N GLU A 70 -9.29 -22.60 16.71
CA GLU A 70 -10.36 -23.14 17.55
C GLU A 70 -10.86 -24.50 17.00
N LEU A 71 -11.00 -24.63 15.69
CA LEU A 71 -11.25 -25.92 15.03
C LEU A 71 -10.13 -26.93 15.27
N GLY A 72 -8.87 -26.50 15.25
CA GLY A 72 -7.73 -27.37 15.56
C GLY A 72 -7.73 -27.91 17.00
N ASP A 73 -8.22 -27.10 17.94
CA ASP A 73 -8.36 -27.49 19.35
C ASP A 73 -9.48 -28.54 19.52
N GLU A 74 -10.61 -28.39 18.81
CA GLU A 74 -11.76 -29.32 18.88
C GLU A 74 -11.58 -30.62 18.09
N LEU A 75 -10.89 -30.59 16.94
CA LEU A 75 -10.73 -31.72 16.03
C LEU A 75 -9.56 -32.63 16.45
N SER A 76 -9.38 -33.81 15.82
CA SER A 76 -8.21 -34.67 16.08
C SER A 76 -7.71 -35.41 14.84
N GLY A 77 -6.47 -35.93 14.92
CA GLY A 77 -5.80 -36.61 13.81
C GLY A 77 -5.70 -35.73 12.56
N ALA A 78 -5.92 -36.32 11.39
CA ALA A 78 -5.78 -35.64 10.11
C ALA A 78 -6.66 -34.39 9.94
N GLN A 79 -7.81 -34.31 10.63
CA GLN A 79 -8.67 -33.12 10.57
C GLN A 79 -8.07 -31.93 11.33
N ARG A 80 -7.41 -32.18 12.46
CA ARG A 80 -6.62 -31.16 13.18
C ARG A 80 -5.44 -30.69 12.32
N ASP A 81 -4.74 -31.62 11.69
CA ASP A 81 -3.62 -31.29 10.80
C ASP A 81 -4.08 -30.38 9.65
N LEU A 82 -5.25 -30.66 9.06
CA LEU A 82 -5.86 -29.80 8.03
C LEU A 82 -6.27 -28.42 8.55
N ALA A 83 -6.81 -28.34 9.76
CA ALA A 83 -7.16 -27.06 10.40
C ALA A 83 -5.92 -26.18 10.62
N PHE A 84 -4.83 -26.75 11.14
CA PHE A 84 -3.57 -26.02 11.32
C PHE A 84 -2.86 -25.71 10.00
N ALA A 85 -2.95 -26.58 8.98
CA ALA A 85 -2.50 -26.24 7.64
C ALA A 85 -3.27 -25.02 7.08
N SER A 86 -4.57 -24.95 7.33
CA SER A 86 -5.40 -23.80 6.94
C SER A 86 -5.00 -22.53 7.68
N MET A 87 -4.78 -22.61 9.00
CA MET A 87 -4.25 -21.50 9.80
C MET A 87 -2.92 -20.98 9.23
N HIS A 88 -2.01 -21.89 8.86
CA HIS A 88 -0.74 -21.50 8.25
C HIS A 88 -0.93 -20.77 6.92
N MET A 89 -1.81 -21.27 6.03
CA MET A 89 -2.12 -20.58 4.77
C MET A 89 -2.67 -19.17 5.00
N LEU A 90 -3.50 -18.97 6.02
CA LEU A 90 -4.08 -17.67 6.37
C LEU A 90 -3.02 -16.69 6.88
N GLU A 91 -2.08 -17.14 7.72
CA GLU A 91 -0.96 -16.30 8.16
C GLU A 91 -0.03 -15.95 6.98
N MET A 92 0.19 -16.87 6.04
CA MET A 92 0.95 -16.56 4.83
C MET A 92 0.22 -15.57 3.93
N ALA A 93 -1.10 -15.65 3.81
CA ALA A 93 -1.90 -14.66 3.09
C ALA A 93 -1.76 -13.26 3.72
N LYS A 94 -1.76 -13.18 5.05
CA LYS A 94 -1.54 -11.92 5.78
C LYS A 94 -0.17 -11.33 5.45
N VAL A 95 0.89 -12.13 5.51
CA VAL A 95 2.26 -11.69 5.14
C VAL A 95 2.32 -11.21 3.70
N MET A 96 1.63 -11.87 2.75
CA MET A 96 1.58 -11.40 1.36
C MET A 96 0.89 -10.03 1.22
N VAL A 97 -0.17 -9.78 1.98
CA VAL A 97 -0.84 -8.47 2.02
C VAL A 97 0.08 -7.41 2.61
N GLU A 98 0.72 -7.68 3.75
CA GLU A 98 1.67 -6.76 4.39
C GLU A 98 2.83 -6.40 3.45
N ARG A 99 3.43 -7.39 2.79
CA ARG A 99 4.51 -7.14 1.81
C ARG A 99 4.05 -6.40 0.56
N SER A 100 2.78 -6.55 0.17
CA SER A 100 2.24 -5.81 -0.97
C SER A 100 2.20 -4.29 -0.70
N LEU A 101 2.12 -3.89 0.57
CA LEU A 101 2.20 -2.49 0.99
C LEU A 101 3.62 -1.94 0.95
N GLU A 102 4.63 -2.75 1.33
CA GLU A 102 6.04 -2.36 1.25
C GLU A 102 6.43 -1.96 -0.19
N CYS A 103 5.91 -2.68 -1.19
CA CYS A 103 6.12 -2.34 -2.61
C CYS A 103 5.48 -1.01 -3.05
N VAL A 104 4.49 -0.49 -2.30
CA VAL A 104 3.80 0.77 -2.60
C VAL A 104 4.50 1.96 -1.91
N GLU A 105 5.14 1.73 -0.76
CA GLU A 105 5.86 2.79 -0.02
C GLU A 105 7.21 3.19 -0.64
N GLU A 106 7.81 2.34 -1.48
CA GLU A 106 9.10 2.60 -2.14
C GLU A 106 9.00 3.42 -3.46
N VAL A 107 7.80 3.87 -3.86
CA VAL A 107 7.55 4.65 -5.10
C VAL A 107 7.17 6.10 -4.81
#